data_AF-A0A959C0R0-F1
#
_entry.id   AF-A0A959C0R0-F1
#
_cell.length_a   1.000
_cell.length_b   1.000
_cell.length_c   1.000
_cell.angle_alpha   90.00
_cell.angle_beta   90.00
_cell.angle_gamma   90.00
#
_symmetry.space_group_name_H-M   'P 1'
#
loop_
_entity.id
_entity.type
_entity.pdbx_description
1 polymer ?
#
loop_
_entity_poly.entity_id
_entity_poly.type
_entity_poly.pdbx_seq_one_letter_code
_entity_poly.pdbx_strand_id
1 'polypeptide(L)'
;QVVAFAFGLAASSFFPAIILGVFDKRTNKQGAIAGMITGILFTAVYILYFKFINPAASTPDHWLFGISPEGIGTIGMALNLIVTIAVSRMTPAPPERIQHLAEDIRIPRGAGGAQAH
;
A
#
# COMPACT_ATOMS: atom_id res chain seq x y z
N GLN A 1 -11.78 0.65 -18.44
CA GLN A 1 -11.24 1.85 -17.76
C GLN A 1 -11.60 1.91 -16.27
N VAL A 2 -12.89 1.78 -15.89
CA VAL A 2 -13.32 1.83 -14.47
C VAL A 2 -12.64 0.77 -13.60
N VAL A 3 -12.44 -0.43 -14.15
CA VAL A 3 -11.72 -1.53 -13.48
C VAL A 3 -10.27 -1.14 -13.17
N ALA A 4 -9.56 -0.50 -14.10
CA ALA A 4 -8.18 -0.07 -13.90
C ALA A 4 -8.04 0.93 -12.73
N PHE A 5 -9.04 1.79 -12.52
CA PHE A 5 -9.07 2.71 -11.39
C PHE A 5 -9.24 2.01 -10.05
N ALA A 6 -10.17 1.05 -9.99
CA ALA A 6 -10.38 0.26 -8.79
C ALA A 6 -9.12 -0.52 -8.42
N PHE A 7 -8.46 -1.14 -9.42
CA PHE A 7 -7.19 -1.82 -9.21
C PHE A 7 -6.07 -0.86 -8.79
N GLY A 8 -5.94 0.32 -9.40
CA GLY A 8 -4.96 1.32 -9.00
C GLY A 8 -5.15 1.81 -7.57
N LEU A 9 -6.39 2.09 -7.16
CA LEU A 9 -6.73 2.49 -5.80
C LEU A 9 -6.47 1.37 -4.78
N ALA A 10 -6.87 0.14 -5.11
CA ALA A 10 -6.62 -1.02 -4.25
C ALA A 10 -5.12 -1.33 -4.13
N ALA A 11 -4.37 -1.26 -5.23
CA ALA A 11 -2.92 -1.46 -5.27
C ALA A 11 -2.17 -0.38 -4.49
N SER A 12 -2.62 0.87 -4.55
CA SER A 12 -2.01 1.96 -3.79
C SER A 12 -2.18 1.85 -2.27
N SER A 13 -3.12 1.01 -1.80
CA SER A 13 -3.57 0.96 -0.40
C SER A 13 -3.24 -0.37 0.28
N PHE A 14 -3.86 -1.46 -0.17
CA PHE A 14 -3.77 -2.77 0.47
C PHE A 14 -2.44 -3.46 0.22
N PHE A 15 -1.88 -3.32 -0.99
CA PHE A 15 -0.69 -4.06 -1.37
C PHE A 15 0.55 -3.71 -0.51
N PRO A 16 0.88 -2.43 -0.25
CA PRO A 16 1.95 -2.06 0.68
C PRO A 16 1.72 -2.57 2.09
N ALA A 17 0.47 -2.45 2.59
CA ALA A 17 0.12 -2.86 3.94
C ALA A 17 0.28 -4.38 4.13
N ILE A 18 -0.10 -5.18 3.12
CA ILE A 18 0.06 -6.64 3.14
C ILE A 18 1.53 -7.02 3.12
N ILE A 19 2.33 -6.44 2.20
CA ILE A 19 3.77 -6.71 2.13
C ILE A 19 4.45 -6.37 3.45
N LEU A 20 4.19 -5.19 4.00
CA LEU A 20 4.79 -4.75 5.26
C LEU A 20 4.29 -5.58 6.44
N GLY A 21 3.04 -6.04 6.43
CA GLY A 21 2.52 -6.96 7.46
C GLY A 21 3.20 -8.34 7.47
N VAL A 22 3.64 -8.84 6.32
CA VAL A 22 4.35 -10.12 6.21
C VAL A 22 5.84 -9.98 6.49
N PHE A 23 6.49 -8.98 5.90
CA PHE A 23 7.95 -8.85 5.91
C PHE A 23 8.49 -7.99 7.06
N ASP A 24 7.74 -6.98 7.53
CA ASP A 24 8.19 -6.05 8.57
C ASP A 24 7.43 -6.24 9.89
N LYS A 25 8.14 -6.76 10.90
CA LYS A 25 7.61 -6.98 12.26
C LYS A 25 7.27 -5.69 13.00
N ARG A 26 7.80 -4.54 12.57
CA ARG A 26 7.60 -3.24 13.24
C ARG A 26 6.38 -2.50 12.71
N THR A 27 5.76 -2.95 11.62
CA THR A 27 4.57 -2.31 11.05
C THR A 27 3.44 -2.31 12.08
N ASN A 28 2.96 -1.12 12.46
CA ASN A 28 1.86 -0.99 13.41
C ASN A 28 0.60 -0.45 12.74
N LYS A 29 -0.52 -0.53 13.46
CA LYS A 29 -1.84 -0.12 12.95
C LYS A 29 -1.86 1.34 12.52
N GLN A 30 -1.19 2.22 13.25
CA GLN A 30 -1.19 3.66 12.96
C GLN A 30 -0.46 3.96 11.66
N GLY A 31 0.72 3.34 11.46
CA GLY A 31 1.46 3.47 10.21
C GLY A 31 0.71 2.89 9.01
N ALA A 32 0.13 1.70 9.16
CA ALA A 32 -0.66 1.09 8.09
C ALA A 32 -1.86 1.94 7.69
N ILE A 33 -2.60 2.49 8.66
CA ILE A 33 -3.75 3.36 8.39
C ILE A 33 -3.29 4.67 7.72
N ALA A 34 -2.24 5.31 8.23
CA ALA A 34 -1.71 6.54 7.66
C ALA A 34 -1.24 6.36 6.20
N GLY A 35 -0.56 5.25 5.92
CA GLY A 35 -0.15 4.90 4.56
C GLY A 35 -1.33 4.62 3.64
N MET A 36 -2.30 3.81 4.07
CA MET A 36 -3.51 3.53 3.30
C MET A 36 -4.27 4.82 2.96
N ILE A 37 -4.47 5.70 3.94
CA ILE A 37 -5.13 6.99 3.72
C ILE A 37 -4.35 7.83 2.69
N THR A 38 -3.03 7.91 2.83
CA THR A 38 -2.19 8.70 1.93
C THR A 38 -2.20 8.15 0.50
N GLY A 39 -2.08 6.83 0.33
CA GLY A 39 -2.10 6.16 -0.97
C GLY A 39 -3.44 6.31 -1.69
N ILE A 40 -4.56 6.12 -0.96
CA ILE A 40 -5.91 6.29 -1.50
C ILE A 40 -6.17 7.74 -1.86
N LEU A 41 -5.89 8.69 -0.97
CA LEU A 41 -6.11 10.11 -1.22
C LEU A 41 -5.33 10.58 -2.44
N PHE A 42 -4.04 10.26 -2.51
CA PHE A 42 -3.20 10.66 -3.64
C PHE A 42 -3.73 10.11 -4.96
N THR A 43 -4.01 8.80 -5.00
CA THR A 43 -4.50 8.12 -6.21
C THR A 43 -5.89 8.61 -6.60
N ALA A 44 -6.79 8.80 -5.64
CA ALA A 44 -8.16 9.26 -5.87
C ALA A 44 -8.18 10.72 -6.35
N VAL A 45 -7.43 11.61 -5.71
CA VAL A 45 -7.33 13.03 -6.11
C VAL A 45 -6.78 13.14 -7.52
N TYR A 46 -5.76 12.37 -7.88
CA TYR A 46 -5.20 12.38 -9.24
C TYR A 46 -6.22 11.90 -10.28
N ILE A 47 -6.91 10.78 -10.03
CA ILE A 47 -7.96 10.28 -10.93
C ILE A 47 -9.08 11.31 -11.07
N LEU A 48 -9.57 11.87 -9.96
CA LEU A 48 -10.66 12.86 -9.96
C LEU A 48 -10.27 14.13 -10.72
N TYR A 49 -9.05 14.62 -10.52
CA TYR A 49 -8.57 15.84 -11.16
C TYR A 49 -8.52 15.72 -12.68
N PHE A 50 -7.89 14.66 -13.20
CA PHE A 50 -7.75 14.48 -14.65
C PHE A 50 -9.04 14.00 -15.32
N LYS A 51 -9.81 13.09 -14.71
CA LYS A 51 -11.01 12.54 -15.35
C LYS A 51 -12.29 13.35 -15.16
N PHE A 52 -12.46 14.07 -14.04
CA PHE A 52 -13.73 14.73 -13.72
C PHE A 52 -13.64 16.26 -13.70
N ILE A 53 -12.54 16.84 -13.21
CA ILE A 53 -12.42 18.30 -13.07
C ILE A 53 -11.88 18.92 -14.35
N ASN A 54 -10.84 18.33 -14.95
CA ASN A 54 -10.20 18.89 -16.14
C ASN A 54 -9.93 17.83 -17.22
N PRO A 55 -10.99 17.21 -17.79
CA PRO A 55 -10.84 16.20 -18.84
C PRO A 55 -10.17 16.74 -20.11
N ALA A 56 -10.28 18.04 -20.39
CA ALA A 56 -9.59 18.70 -21.51
C ALA A 56 -8.06 18.79 -21.31
N ALA A 57 -7.58 18.76 -20.05
CA ALA A 57 -6.17 18.74 -19.70
C ALA A 57 -5.61 17.31 -19.52
N SER A 58 -6.38 16.26 -19.87
CA SER A 58 -5.91 14.87 -19.88
C SER A 58 -5.00 14.56 -21.08
N THR A 59 -4.09 15.47 -21.42
CA THR A 59 -3.04 15.28 -22.41
C THR A 59 -1.76 14.77 -21.74
N PRO A 60 -0.94 13.97 -22.44
CA PRO A 60 0.31 13.42 -21.91
C PRO A 60 1.26 14.48 -21.32
N ASP A 61 1.19 15.72 -21.83
CA ASP A 61 2.02 16.85 -21.39
C ASP A 61 1.69 17.36 -19.97
N HIS A 62 0.49 17.06 -19.46
CA HIS A 62 0.06 17.46 -18.11
C HIS A 62 0.12 16.32 -17.09
N TRP A 63 0.45 15.10 -17.52
CA TRP A 63 0.54 13.96 -16.61
C TRP A 63 1.78 14.08 -15.71
N LEU A 64 1.61 13.83 -14.41
CA LEU A 64 2.73 13.69 -13.48
C LEU A 64 3.67 12.59 -13.98
N PHE A 65 4.90 12.98 -14.36
CA PHE A 65 5.91 12.09 -14.93
C PHE A 65 5.50 11.35 -16.22
N GLY A 66 4.50 11.84 -16.96
CA GLY A 66 3.97 11.13 -18.14
C GLY A 66 3.18 9.86 -17.79
N ILE A 67 2.79 9.69 -16.52
CA ILE A 67 2.05 8.51 -16.06
C ILE A 67 0.55 8.75 -16.22
N SER A 68 -0.09 7.87 -16.98
CA SER A 68 -1.52 7.95 -17.21
C SER A 68 -2.31 7.79 -15.89
N PRO A 69 -3.52 8.37 -15.79
CA PRO A 69 -4.37 8.21 -14.62
C PRO A 69 -4.69 6.76 -14.26
N GLU A 70 -4.63 5.84 -15.22
CA GLU A 70 -4.80 4.39 -14.98
C GLU A 70 -3.59 3.76 -14.25
N GLY A 71 -2.37 4.30 -14.44
CA GLY A 71 -1.12 3.76 -13.89
C GLY A 71 -0.61 4.44 -12.61
N ILE A 72 -1.20 5.57 -12.21
CA ILE A 72 -0.73 6.38 -11.07
C ILE A 72 -0.76 5.63 -9.72
N GLY A 73 -1.54 4.55 -9.62
CA GLY A 73 -1.63 3.71 -8.43
C GLY A 73 -0.27 3.16 -7.96
N THR A 74 0.69 2.99 -8.88
CA THR A 74 2.07 2.59 -8.56
C THR A 74 2.83 3.66 -7.75
N ILE A 75 2.61 4.93 -8.06
CA ILE A 75 3.16 6.06 -7.29
C ILE A 75 2.45 6.16 -5.95
N GLY A 76 1.12 6.01 -5.92
CA GLY A 76 0.35 5.94 -4.68
C GLY A 76 0.81 4.81 -3.76
N MET A 77 1.15 3.65 -4.33
CA MET A 77 1.71 2.49 -3.62
C MET A 77 3.07 2.82 -2.99
N ALA A 78 3.97 3.46 -3.74
CA ALA A 78 5.28 3.88 -3.24
C ALA A 78 5.14 4.90 -2.09
N LEU A 79 4.27 5.89 -2.24
CA LEU A 79 3.97 6.87 -1.20
C LEU A 79 3.40 6.22 0.06
N ASN A 80 2.43 5.32 -0.08
CA ASN A 80 1.88 4.56 1.04
C ASN A 80 2.98 3.78 1.76
N LEU A 81 3.85 3.08 1.03
CA LEU A 81 4.94 2.31 1.63
C LEU A 81 5.89 3.21 2.44
N ILE A 82 6.28 4.36 1.88
CA ILE A 82 7.16 5.33 2.56
C ILE A 82 6.48 5.87 3.82
N VAL A 83 5.22 6.31 3.73
CA VAL A 83 4.46 6.86 4.86
C VAL A 83 4.22 5.79 5.93
N THR A 84 3.86 4.58 5.53
CA THR A 84 3.64 3.47 6.46
C THR A 84 4.91 3.19 7.26
N ILE A 85 6.07 3.12 6.60
CA ILE A 85 7.34 2.88 7.28
C ILE A 85 7.69 4.06 8.19
N ALA A 86 7.61 5.30 7.69
CA ALA A 86 7.95 6.49 8.46
C ALA A 86 7.09 6.60 9.73
N VAL A 87 5.76 6.52 9.58
CA VAL A 87 4.82 6.62 10.69
C VAL A 87 4.94 5.42 11.63
N SER A 88 5.07 4.19 11.11
CA SER A 88 5.29 3.00 11.96
C SER A 88 6.55 3.13 12.80
N ARG A 89 7.59 3.81 12.29
CA ARG A 89 8.83 4.02 13.02
C ARG A 89 8.75 5.12 14.07
N MET A 90 7.88 6.10 13.88
CA MET A 90 7.64 7.22 14.79
C MET A 90 6.59 6.91 15.86
N THR A 91 5.77 5.87 15.67
CA THR A 91 4.72 5.46 16.59
C THR A 91 5.11 4.22 17.41
N PRO A 92 4.42 3.92 18.52
CA PRO A 92 4.75 2.78 19.38
C PRO A 92 4.74 1.45 18.62
N ALA A 93 5.63 0.54 19.02
CA ALA A 93 5.68 -0.79 18.43
C ALA A 93 4.35 -1.55 18.69
N PRO A 94 3.97 -2.50 17.80
CA PRO A 94 2.82 -3.36 18.04
C PRO A 94 2.94 -4.13 19.36
N PRO A 95 1.86 -4.34 20.13
CA PRO A 95 1.90 -5.16 21.35
C PRO A 95 2.41 -6.58 21.07
N GLU A 96 3.14 -7.19 22.01
CA GLU A 96 3.76 -8.53 21.86
C GLU A 96 2.76 -9.61 21.42
N ARG A 97 1.53 -9.58 21.95
CA ARG A 97 0.45 -10.50 21.54
C ARG A 97 0.20 -10.45 20.02
N ILE A 98 0.23 -9.26 19.41
CA ILE A 98 0.00 -9.09 17.97
C ILE A 98 1.23 -9.55 17.17
N GLN A 99 2.44 -9.32 17.70
CA GLN A 99 3.67 -9.81 17.08
C GLN A 99 3.70 -11.34 17.04
N HIS A 100 3.34 -12.01 18.15
CA HIS A 100 3.26 -13.48 18.21
C HIS A 100 2.20 -14.04 17.27
N LEU A 101 1.01 -13.41 17.20
CA LEU A 101 -0.02 -13.77 16.23
C LEU A 101 0.50 -13.68 14.78
N ALA A 102 1.22 -12.61 14.45
CA ALA A 102 1.81 -12.43 13.12
C ALA A 102 2.93 -13.44 12.83
N GLU A 103 3.74 -13.79 13.83
CA GLU A 103 4.79 -14.81 13.71
C GLU A 103 4.23 -16.22 13.50
N ASP A 104 3.16 -16.59 14.23
CA ASP A 104 2.46 -17.86 14.05
C ASP A 104 1.80 -17.95 12.65
N ILE A 105 1.31 -16.83 12.10
CA ILE A 105 0.79 -16.76 10.72
C ILE A 105 1.94 -16.87 9.70
N ARG A 106 3.08 -16.24 9.97
CA ARG A 106 4.25 -16.21 9.07
C ARG A 106 4.98 -17.55 9.02
N ILE A 107 5.03 -18.26 10.14
CA ILE A 107 5.64 -19.58 10.28
C ILE A 107 4.51 -20.57 10.57
N PRO A 108 3.82 -21.09 9.54
CA PRO A 108 2.80 -22.09 9.77
C PRO A 108 3.45 -23.30 10.43
N ARG A 109 2.98 -23.66 11.64
CA ARG A 109 3.31 -24.92 12.31
C ARG A 109 2.88 -26.07 11.38
N GLY A 110 3.78 -26.52 10.51
CA GLY A 110 3.45 -27.45 9.42
C GLY A 110 4.36 -27.41 8.19
N ALA A 111 5.30 -26.47 8.07
CA ALA A 111 6.44 -26.64 7.18
C ALA A 111 7.33 -27.76 7.76
N GLY A 112 7.00 -28.99 7.38
CA GLY A 112 7.51 -30.22 7.98
C GLY A 112 9.02 -30.22 8.09
N GLY A 113 9.51 -30.63 9.26
CA GLY A 113 10.86 -31.14 9.35
C GLY A 113 11.00 -32.22 8.29
N ALA A 114 11.89 -32.01 7.32
CA ALA A 114 12.33 -33.06 6.44
C ALA A 114 12.86 -34.18 7.35
N GLN A 115 12.10 -35.28 7.45
CA GLN A 115 12.64 -36.49 8.05
C GLN A 115 13.74 -36.95 7.11
N ALA A 116 14.98 -36.82 7.56
CA ALA A 116 16.13 -37.39 6.89
C ALA A 116 15.88 -38.89 6.74
N HIS A 117 15.85 -39.36 5.49
CA HIS A 117 15.89 -40.76 5.11
C HIS A 117 17.29 -41.08 4.60
#